data_AF-A0A6F8ZX50-F1
#
_entry.id   AF-A0A6F8ZX50-F1
#
_cell.length_a   1.000
_cell.length_b   1.000
_cell.length_c   1.000
_cell.angle_alpha   90.00
_cell.angle_beta   90.00
_cell.angle_gamma   90.00
#
_symmetry.space_group_name_H-M   'P 1'
#
loop_
_entity.id
_entity.type
_entity.pdbx_description
1 polymer ?
#
loop_
_entity_poly.entity_id
_entity_poly.type
_entity_poly.pdbx_seq_one_letter_code
_entity_poly.pdbx_strand_id
1 'polypeptide(L)'
;VSRVPVESCEQYSTCGQCLGSKDPHCGWCVLHNVCSRKDRCERADEPQRFASDQRQCVELSVQPKNISVTMSQVQLVLEARNVPDLSAGVNCSFGGYVETEGRIQGSHIYCLSPSAHNVIPITRNKGDKRMVKLYLKSKETGKTFAGVDFVFYNCSVHSSAQR
;
A
#
# COMPACT_ATOMS: atom_id res chain seq x y z
N VAL A 1 -7.16 38.89 -15.02
CA VAL A 1 -6.76 37.72 -15.84
C VAL A 1 -6.53 36.55 -14.90
N SER A 2 -7.28 35.46 -15.05
CA SER A 2 -7.13 34.24 -14.26
C SER A 2 -6.22 33.27 -15.01
N ARG A 3 -5.10 32.84 -14.41
CA ARG A 3 -4.28 31.74 -14.94
C ARG A 3 -4.95 30.43 -14.57
N VAL A 4 -5.59 29.79 -15.54
CA VAL A 4 -6.10 28.43 -15.39
C VAL A 4 -4.93 27.46 -15.63
N PRO A 5 -4.66 26.52 -14.72
CA PRO A 5 -3.67 25.47 -14.95
C PRO A 5 -3.99 24.70 -16.23
N VAL A 6 -2.97 24.39 -17.03
CA VAL A 6 -3.15 23.63 -18.28
C VAL A 6 -3.60 22.19 -17.98
N GLU A 7 -3.18 21.66 -16.84
CA GLU A 7 -3.50 20.33 -16.35
C GLU A 7 -3.96 20.35 -14.89
N SER A 8 -4.73 19.33 -14.50
CA SER A 8 -5.20 19.15 -13.11
C SER A 8 -5.03 17.70 -12.65
N CYS A 9 -3.90 17.07 -12.99
CA CYS A 9 -3.62 15.66 -12.67
C CYS A 9 -3.77 15.33 -11.18
N GLU A 10 -3.37 16.27 -10.30
CA GLU A 10 -3.40 16.11 -8.84
C GLU A 10 -4.81 15.88 -8.25
N GLN A 11 -5.87 16.09 -9.04
CA GLN A 11 -7.24 15.76 -8.64
C GLN A 11 -7.48 14.24 -8.51
N TYR A 12 -6.66 13.41 -9.17
CA TYR A 12 -6.80 11.96 -9.16
C TYR A 12 -5.96 11.34 -8.04
N SER A 13 -6.65 10.68 -7.09
CA SER A 13 -6.02 10.12 -5.89
C SER A 13 -5.57 8.67 -6.03
N THR A 14 -5.84 8.03 -7.16
CA THR A 14 -5.46 6.64 -7.44
C THR A 14 -4.91 6.48 -8.85
N CYS A 15 -4.02 5.51 -9.05
CA CYS A 15 -3.46 5.18 -10.36
C CYS A 15 -4.55 4.89 -11.40
N GLY A 16 -5.59 4.14 -11.01
CA GLY A 16 -6.72 3.81 -11.89
C GLY A 16 -7.52 5.04 -12.32
N GLN A 17 -7.77 6.00 -11.42
CA GLN A 17 -8.44 7.26 -11.80
C GLN A 17 -7.54 8.14 -12.68
N CYS A 18 -6.26 8.24 -12.32
CA CYS A 18 -5.27 9.03 -13.05
C CYS A 18 -5.17 8.60 -14.51
N LEU A 19 -4.93 7.31 -14.74
CA LEU A 19 -4.72 6.76 -16.08
C LEU A 19 -6.05 6.47 -16.80
N GLY A 20 -7.14 6.29 -16.04
CA GLY A 20 -8.49 6.19 -16.57
C GLY A 20 -9.05 7.50 -17.12
N SER A 21 -8.49 8.66 -16.70
CA SER A 21 -8.85 9.97 -17.25
C SER A 21 -8.51 10.13 -18.74
N LYS A 22 -7.49 9.38 -19.19
CA LYS A 22 -6.90 9.46 -20.54
C LYS A 22 -6.37 10.85 -20.90
N ASP A 23 -6.07 11.70 -19.92
CA ASP A 23 -5.34 12.95 -20.15
C ASP A 23 -3.87 12.63 -20.50
N PRO A 24 -3.38 13.01 -21.70
CA PRO A 24 -2.02 12.69 -22.14
C PRO A 24 -0.92 13.34 -21.30
N HIS A 25 -1.25 14.37 -20.51
CA HIS A 25 -0.29 15.02 -19.61
C HIS A 25 -0.13 14.26 -18.30
N CYS A 26 -1.09 13.41 -17.94
CA CYS A 26 -1.15 12.77 -16.64
C CYS A 26 -0.59 11.35 -16.66
N GLY A 27 0.24 11.06 -15.65
CA GLY A 27 0.64 9.71 -15.33
C GLY A 27 0.85 9.54 -13.83
N TRP A 28 1.08 8.30 -13.42
CA TRP A 28 1.19 7.94 -12.01
C TRP A 28 2.64 7.83 -11.59
N CYS A 29 3.07 8.73 -10.70
CA CYS A 29 4.41 8.71 -10.12
C CYS A 29 4.43 7.68 -8.98
N VAL A 30 4.93 6.46 -9.29
CA VAL A 30 4.69 5.25 -8.50
C VAL A 30 5.09 5.42 -7.04
N LEU A 31 6.37 5.68 -6.74
CA LEU A 31 6.85 5.80 -5.36
C LEU A 31 6.38 7.06 -4.63
N HIS A 32 5.85 8.05 -5.36
CA HIS A 32 5.29 9.27 -4.77
C HIS A 32 3.78 9.18 -4.53
N ASN A 33 3.13 8.14 -5.08
CA ASN A 33 1.70 7.88 -4.93
C ASN A 33 0.83 9.08 -5.33
N VAL A 34 1.17 9.71 -6.45
CA VAL A 34 0.51 10.92 -6.95
C VAL A 34 0.37 10.90 -8.47
N CYS A 35 -0.76 11.41 -8.95
CA CYS A 35 -0.98 11.66 -10.36
C CYS A 35 -0.38 13.02 -10.74
N SER A 36 0.55 13.02 -11.68
CA SER A 36 1.31 14.22 -12.07
C SER A 36 1.79 14.11 -13.51
N ARG A 37 2.40 15.18 -14.02
CA ARG A 37 3.15 15.12 -15.28
C ARG A 37 4.48 14.41 -15.08
N LYS A 38 5.01 13.85 -16.16
CA LYS A 38 6.29 13.14 -16.15
C LYS A 38 7.45 14.01 -15.63
N ASP A 39 7.49 15.29 -16.02
CA ASP A 39 8.51 16.26 -15.60
C ASP A 39 8.38 16.70 -14.12
N ARG A 40 7.25 16.42 -13.48
CA ARG A 40 7.04 16.65 -12.03
C ARG A 40 7.25 15.39 -11.19
N CYS A 41 7.53 14.26 -11.81
CA CYS A 41 7.84 13.01 -11.13
C CYS A 41 9.35 12.80 -11.08
N GLU A 42 9.92 12.83 -9.88
CA GLU A 42 11.35 12.62 -9.70
C GLU A 42 11.76 11.23 -10.21
N ARG A 43 12.84 11.19 -11.01
CA ARG A 43 13.40 9.97 -11.63
C ARG A 43 12.42 9.24 -12.55
N ALA A 44 11.42 9.92 -13.12
CA ALA A 44 10.40 9.31 -13.97
C ALA A 44 10.90 8.51 -15.19
N ASP A 45 12.13 8.76 -15.64
CA ASP A 45 12.75 8.03 -16.77
C ASP A 45 13.30 6.64 -16.38
N GLU A 46 13.40 6.34 -15.09
CA GLU A 46 13.83 5.00 -14.65
C GLU A 46 12.71 3.96 -14.78
N PRO A 47 13.06 2.67 -14.96
CA PRO A 47 12.09 1.61 -15.14
C PRO A 47 11.03 1.59 -14.03
N GLN A 48 9.76 1.54 -14.44
CA GLN A 48 8.59 1.41 -13.55
C GLN A 48 8.41 2.55 -12.51
N ARG A 49 9.12 3.68 -12.64
CA ARG A 49 8.92 4.85 -11.76
C ARG A 49 7.71 5.69 -12.14
N PHE A 50 7.34 5.69 -13.41
CA PHE A 50 6.20 6.44 -13.94
C PHE A 50 5.33 5.52 -14.79
N ALA A 51 4.06 5.38 -14.41
CA ALA A 51 3.08 4.62 -15.18
C ALA A 51 2.26 5.57 -16.08
N SER A 52 2.13 5.20 -17.34
CA SER A 52 1.35 5.90 -18.37
C SER A 52 0.18 5.07 -18.91
N ASP A 53 0.15 3.77 -18.60
CA ASP A 53 -0.95 2.87 -18.93
C ASP A 53 -1.50 2.20 -17.66
N GLN A 54 -2.81 1.97 -17.61
CA GLN A 54 -3.47 1.40 -16.43
C GLN A 54 -2.92 0.01 -16.05
N ARG A 55 -2.40 -0.76 -17.01
CA ARG A 55 -1.74 -2.06 -16.76
C ARG A 55 -0.42 -1.95 -16.01
N GLN A 56 0.14 -0.73 -15.92
CA GLN A 56 1.36 -0.43 -15.17
C GLN A 56 1.06 0.03 -13.73
N CYS A 57 -0.21 0.09 -13.32
CA CYS A 57 -0.54 0.33 -11.92
C CYS A 57 0.03 -0.79 -11.04
N VAL A 58 0.44 -0.43 -9.83
CA VAL A 58 1.02 -1.38 -8.88
C VAL A 58 -0.02 -2.42 -8.47
N GLU A 59 0.36 -3.69 -8.54
CA GLU A 59 -0.42 -4.80 -7.98
C GLU A 59 0.28 -5.31 -6.73
N LEU A 60 -0.45 -5.45 -5.63
CA LEU A 60 0.08 -5.94 -4.35
C LEU A 60 -0.78 -7.08 -3.84
N SER A 61 -0.15 -8.18 -3.47
CA SER A 61 -0.79 -9.30 -2.77
C SER A 61 -0.04 -9.63 -1.48
N VAL A 62 -0.72 -10.29 -0.55
CA VAL A 62 -0.17 -10.70 0.75
C VAL A 62 -0.61 -12.11 1.11
N GLN A 63 0.28 -12.86 1.73
CA GLN A 63 -0.01 -14.16 2.34
C GLN A 63 0.61 -14.29 3.73
N PRO A 64 -0.16 -14.72 4.75
CA PRO A 64 -1.61 -14.91 4.74
C PRO A 64 -2.36 -13.57 4.61
N LYS A 65 -3.62 -13.60 4.15
CA LYS A 65 -4.49 -12.40 4.04
C LYS A 65 -5.19 -12.01 5.35
N ASN A 66 -5.13 -12.90 6.35
CA ASN A 66 -5.75 -12.69 7.64
C ASN A 66 -4.95 -13.35 8.75
N ILE A 67 -5.01 -12.78 9.95
CA ILE A 67 -4.42 -13.33 11.17
C ILE A 67 -5.30 -13.00 12.39
N SER A 68 -5.16 -13.79 13.45
CA SER A 68 -5.84 -13.51 14.71
C SER A 68 -5.22 -12.29 15.40
N VAL A 69 -6.03 -11.47 16.08
CA VAL A 69 -5.56 -10.35 16.93
C VAL A 69 -4.64 -10.79 18.07
N THR A 70 -4.68 -12.07 18.45
CA THR A 70 -3.83 -12.64 19.49
C THR A 70 -2.46 -13.09 18.97
N MET A 71 -2.29 -13.24 17.66
CA MET A 71 -1.01 -13.60 17.06
C MET A 71 -0.08 -12.39 17.02
N SER A 72 1.22 -12.63 17.14
CA SER A 72 2.27 -11.61 17.08
C SER A 72 3.43 -12.09 16.22
N GLN A 73 4.11 -11.17 15.54
CA GLN A 73 5.28 -11.46 14.72
C GLN A 73 5.06 -12.57 13.68
N VAL A 74 3.86 -12.61 13.09
CA VAL A 74 3.55 -13.54 12.00
C VAL A 74 4.28 -13.07 10.75
N GLN A 75 5.04 -13.95 10.11
CA GLN A 75 5.69 -13.63 8.84
C GLN A 75 4.65 -13.53 7.71
N LEU A 76 4.56 -12.34 7.12
CA LEU A 76 3.77 -12.03 5.94
C LEU A 76 4.69 -11.99 4.72
N VAL A 77 4.26 -12.62 3.64
CA VAL A 77 4.92 -12.58 2.34
C VAL A 77 4.08 -11.72 1.41
N LEU A 78 4.67 -10.64 0.89
CA LEU A 78 4.05 -9.78 -0.10
C LEU A 78 4.71 -9.98 -1.47
N GLU A 79 3.90 -10.01 -2.51
CA GLU A 79 4.32 -9.99 -3.91
C GLU A 79 3.82 -8.69 -4.53
N ALA A 80 4.74 -7.89 -5.08
CA ALA A 80 4.45 -6.62 -5.72
C ALA A 80 4.85 -6.68 -7.20
N ARG A 81 3.97 -6.21 -8.09
CA ARG A 81 4.21 -6.11 -9.54
C ARG A 81 4.11 -4.67 -9.99
N ASN A 82 4.77 -4.36 -11.11
CA ASN A 82 4.84 -3.00 -11.67
C ASN A 82 5.45 -1.98 -10.68
N VAL A 83 6.46 -2.40 -9.93
CA VAL A 83 7.18 -1.56 -8.97
C VAL A 83 8.61 -1.33 -9.46
N PRO A 84 9.20 -0.14 -9.25
CA PRO A 84 10.61 0.11 -9.58
C PRO A 84 11.53 -0.66 -8.63
N ASP A 85 12.85 -0.52 -8.82
CA ASP A 85 13.82 -1.06 -7.88
C ASP A 85 13.56 -0.53 -6.45
N LEU A 86 13.40 -1.47 -5.51
CA LEU A 86 13.11 -1.21 -4.10
C LEU A 86 14.35 -1.39 -3.22
N SER A 87 15.56 -1.44 -3.79
CA SER A 87 16.83 -1.63 -3.06
C SER A 87 17.07 -0.62 -1.92
N ALA A 88 16.53 0.59 -2.01
CA ALA A 88 16.52 1.58 -0.91
C ALA A 88 15.79 1.09 0.35
N GLY A 89 14.94 0.06 0.20
CA GLY A 89 14.19 -0.60 1.26
C GLY A 89 12.75 -0.12 1.39
N VAL A 90 11.94 -0.91 2.11
CA VAL A 90 10.53 -0.63 2.35
C VAL A 90 10.13 -0.92 3.80
N ASN A 91 9.10 -0.23 4.27
CA ASN A 91 8.36 -0.59 5.47
C ASN A 91 6.96 -1.10 5.10
N CYS A 92 6.45 -2.06 5.87
CA CYS A 92 5.05 -2.44 5.85
C CYS A 92 4.27 -1.60 6.88
N SER A 93 3.24 -0.88 6.44
CA SER A 93 2.42 -0.01 7.30
C SER A 93 1.00 -0.54 7.42
N PHE A 94 0.59 -0.88 8.64
CA PHE A 94 -0.73 -1.43 8.95
C PHE A 94 -1.70 -0.32 9.35
N GLY A 95 -2.72 -0.10 8.52
CA GLY A 95 -3.73 0.94 8.72
C GLY A 95 -3.18 2.37 8.68
N GLY A 96 -1.90 2.57 8.35
CA GLY A 96 -1.22 3.86 8.42
C GLY A 96 -0.67 4.23 9.79
N TYR A 97 -0.71 3.33 10.78
CA TYR A 97 -0.33 3.63 12.18
C TYR A 97 0.91 2.88 12.65
N VAL A 98 1.02 1.60 12.31
CA VAL A 98 2.11 0.73 12.79
C VAL A 98 2.97 0.33 11.61
N GLU A 99 4.27 0.63 11.69
CA GLU A 99 5.25 0.26 10.67
C GLU A 99 6.18 -0.85 11.16
N THR A 100 6.46 -1.81 10.28
CA THR A 100 7.47 -2.85 10.48
C THR A 100 8.44 -2.84 9.31
N GLU A 101 9.69 -3.16 9.56
CA GLU A 101 10.68 -3.28 8.49
C GLU A 101 10.32 -4.41 7.52
N GLY A 102 10.43 -4.13 6.22
CA GLY A 102 10.28 -5.11 5.15
C GLY A 102 11.62 -5.57 4.63
N ARG A 103 11.85 -6.89 4.62
CA ARG A 103 13.06 -7.50 4.05
C ARG A 103 12.77 -7.97 2.63
N ILE A 104 13.52 -7.47 1.66
CA ILE A 104 13.35 -7.79 0.23
C ILE A 104 14.25 -8.97 -0.12
N GLN A 105 13.69 -9.98 -0.79
CA GLN A 105 14.45 -11.11 -1.33
C GLN A 105 13.82 -11.55 -2.66
N GLY A 106 14.50 -11.23 -3.76
CA GLY A 106 13.96 -11.42 -5.12
C GLY A 106 12.71 -10.56 -5.33
N SER A 107 11.63 -11.18 -5.81
CA SER A 107 10.32 -10.53 -6.02
C SER A 107 9.42 -10.50 -4.78
N HIS A 108 9.90 -11.00 -3.63
CA HIS A 108 9.12 -11.10 -2.41
C HIS A 108 9.60 -10.11 -1.36
N ILE A 109 8.63 -9.60 -0.59
CA ILE A 109 8.85 -8.71 0.55
C ILE A 109 8.35 -9.43 1.79
N TYR A 110 9.20 -9.59 2.79
CA TYR A 110 8.89 -10.26 4.04
C TYR A 110 8.72 -9.23 5.15
N CYS A 111 7.54 -9.20 5.76
CA CYS A 111 7.22 -8.34 6.89
C CYS A 111 6.74 -9.17 8.07
N LEU A 112 6.90 -8.66 9.29
CA LEU A 112 6.29 -9.26 10.47
C LEU A 112 5.00 -8.53 10.80
N SER A 113 3.97 -9.27 11.22
CA SER A 113 2.76 -8.64 11.75
C SER A 113 3.09 -7.83 13.01
N PRO A 114 2.34 -6.74 13.29
CA PRO A 114 2.45 -6.04 14.56
C PRO A 114 2.26 -7.00 15.75
N SER A 115 2.80 -6.62 16.90
CA SER A 115 2.51 -7.30 18.16
C SER A 115 1.03 -7.13 18.53
N ALA A 116 0.48 -8.08 19.30
CA ALA A 116 -0.91 -8.01 19.75
C ALA A 116 -1.24 -6.68 20.43
N HIS A 117 -0.32 -6.12 21.23
CA HIS A 117 -0.47 -4.80 21.85
C HIS A 117 -0.62 -3.66 20.83
N ASN A 118 0.15 -3.70 19.74
CA ASN A 118 0.10 -2.70 18.68
C ASN A 118 -1.12 -2.86 17.76
N VAL A 119 -1.78 -4.03 17.79
CA VAL A 119 -3.04 -4.29 17.07
C VAL A 119 -4.25 -3.73 17.83
N ILE A 120 -4.17 -3.53 19.15
CA ILE A 120 -5.29 -3.04 19.97
C ILE A 120 -5.90 -1.72 19.43
N PRO A 121 -5.13 -0.67 19.12
CA PRO A 121 -5.70 0.57 18.57
C PRO A 121 -6.48 0.37 17.27
N ILE A 122 -6.13 -0.65 16.50
CA ILE A 122 -6.73 -0.98 15.21
C ILE A 122 -8.07 -1.73 15.41
N THR A 123 -8.15 -2.61 16.40
CA THR A 123 -9.24 -3.60 16.55
C THR A 123 -10.16 -3.39 17.73
N ARG A 124 -9.80 -2.52 18.70
CA ARG A 124 -10.59 -2.27 19.90
C ARG A 124 -12.02 -1.83 19.54
N ASN A 125 -13.00 -2.53 20.11
CA ASN A 125 -14.43 -2.30 19.89
C ASN A 125 -14.89 -2.41 18.42
N LYS A 126 -14.19 -3.18 17.59
CA LYS A 126 -14.53 -3.36 16.16
C LYS A 126 -15.21 -4.70 15.81
N GLY A 127 -15.56 -5.52 16.80
CA GLY A 127 -16.26 -6.79 16.58
C GLY A 127 -15.33 -7.98 16.33
N ASP A 128 -15.84 -8.97 15.57
CA ASP A 128 -15.20 -10.25 15.24
C ASP A 128 -14.13 -10.12 14.16
N LYS A 129 -14.27 -9.18 13.22
CA LYS A 129 -13.31 -8.95 12.14
C LYS A 129 -13.09 -7.47 11.89
N ARG A 130 -11.84 -7.11 11.61
CA ARG A 130 -11.43 -5.77 11.23
C ARG A 130 -10.57 -5.83 9.98
N MET A 131 -11.11 -5.31 8.88
CA MET A 131 -10.35 -5.07 7.66
C MET A 131 -9.56 -3.76 7.78
N VAL A 132 -8.28 -3.82 7.40
CA VAL A 132 -7.38 -2.67 7.30
C VAL A 132 -6.64 -2.70 5.97
N LYS A 133 -6.11 -1.55 5.56
CA LYS A 133 -5.13 -1.49 4.47
C LYS A 133 -3.74 -1.77 5.01
N LEU A 134 -3.04 -2.74 4.43
CA LEU A 134 -1.61 -2.95 4.58
C LEU A 134 -0.92 -2.26 3.41
N TYR A 135 -0.09 -1.26 3.71
CA TYR A 135 0.64 -0.50 2.71
C TYR A 135 2.12 -0.88 2.66
N LEU A 136 2.73 -0.75 1.48
CA LEU A 136 4.17 -0.61 1.35
C LEU A 136 4.55 0.87 1.34
N LYS A 137 5.50 1.24 2.19
CA LYS A 137 6.08 2.58 2.29
C LYS A 137 7.52 2.54 1.81
N SER A 138 7.85 3.36 0.81
CA SER A 138 9.21 3.46 0.28
C SER A 138 10.12 4.17 1.28
N LYS A 139 11.32 3.61 1.55
CA LYS A 139 12.35 4.31 2.33
C LYS A 139 13.00 5.45 1.52
N GLU A 140 12.90 5.41 0.19
CA GLU A 140 13.41 6.48 -0.68
C GLU A 140 12.58 7.75 -0.57
N THR A 141 11.25 7.64 -0.67
CA THR A 141 10.35 8.81 -0.69
C THR A 141 9.64 9.07 0.64
N GLY A 142 9.65 8.11 1.56
CA GLY A 142 8.88 8.15 2.80
C GLY A 142 7.36 8.04 2.60
N LYS A 143 6.88 7.73 1.38
CA LYS A 143 5.45 7.66 1.04
C LYS A 143 4.96 6.23 0.85
N THR A 144 3.69 6.00 1.19
CA THR A 144 2.99 4.75 0.87
C THR A 144 2.61 4.74 -0.62
N PHE A 145 2.91 3.66 -1.35
CA PHE A 145 2.71 3.61 -2.81
C PHE A 145 1.86 2.43 -3.29
N ALA A 146 1.67 1.41 -2.45
CA ALA A 146 0.87 0.24 -2.76
C ALA A 146 0.11 -0.18 -1.51
N GLY A 147 -1.10 -0.71 -1.67
CA GLY A 147 -1.94 -1.12 -0.55
C GLY A 147 -2.81 -2.32 -0.90
N VAL A 148 -2.98 -3.24 0.06
CA VAL A 148 -3.83 -4.43 -0.04
C VAL A 148 -4.72 -4.53 1.19
N ASP A 149 -5.91 -5.11 1.04
CA ASP A 149 -6.78 -5.40 2.18
C ASP A 149 -6.22 -6.57 3.00
N PHE A 150 -6.20 -6.37 4.32
CA PHE A 150 -5.70 -7.33 5.29
C PHE A 150 -6.68 -7.40 6.47
N VAL A 151 -6.93 -8.61 6.98
CA VAL A 151 -7.97 -8.81 8.02
C VAL A 151 -7.37 -9.29 9.33
N PHE A 152 -7.65 -8.55 10.40
CA PHE A 152 -7.50 -9.03 11.76
C PHE A 152 -8.83 -9.63 12.23
N TYR A 153 -8.83 -10.86 12.73
CA TYR A 153 -10.02 -11.47 13.33
C TYR A 153 -9.81 -11.75 14.81
N ASN A 154 -10.90 -11.70 15.58
CA ASN A 154 -10.91 -11.95 17.01
C ASN A 154 -11.94 -13.05 17.32
N CYS A 155 -11.49 -14.28 17.54
CA CYS A 155 -12.41 -15.38 17.86
C CYS A 155 -13.00 -15.26 19.28
N SER A 156 -12.37 -14.48 20.18
CA SER A 156 -12.79 -14.38 21.59
C SER A 156 -14.11 -13.63 21.80
N VAL A 157 -14.63 -12.93 20.79
CA VAL A 157 -15.94 -12.27 20.88
C VAL A 157 -17.11 -13.23 20.66
N HIS A 158 -16.85 -14.45 20.17
CA HIS A 158 -17.87 -15.49 20.04
C HIS A 158 -17.95 -16.29 21.35
N SER A 159 -18.94 -15.96 22.19
CA SER A 159 -19.17 -16.62 23.49
C SER A 159 -20.18 -17.78 23.44
N SER A 160 -20.54 -18.28 22.26
CA SER A 160 -21.50 -19.38 22.12
C SER A 160 -20.96 -20.47 21.21
N ALA A 161 -20.61 -21.61 21.80
CA ALA A 161 -20.52 -22.88 21.06
C ALA A 161 -21.93 -23.15 20.48
N GLN A 162 -22.05 -23.12 19.15
CA GLN A 162 -23.26 -23.61 18.49
C GLN A 162 -23.37 -25.10 18.79
N ARG A 163 -24.33 -25.45 19.66
CA ARG A 163 -24.76 -26.81 19.96
C ARG A 163 -25.47 -27.41 18.75
#